data_AF-A0A935YP96-F1
#
_entry.id   AF-A0A935YP96-F1
#
_cell.length_a   1.000
_cell.length_b   1.000
_cell.length_c   1.000
_cell.angle_alpha   90.00
_cell.angle_beta   90.00
_cell.angle_gamma   90.00
#
_symmetry.space_group_name_H-M   'P 1'
#
loop_
_entity.id
_entity.type
_entity.pdbx_description
1 polymer ?
#
loop_
_entity_poly.entity_id
_entity_poly.type
_entity_poly.pdbx_seq_one_letter_code
_entity_poly.pdbx_strand_id
1 'polypeptide(L)'
;MRSRQRLGKFLLRRSLVFHDGNQWSQRHHTWLHGLKFSRAADQVVFEDYMLALEQHEARVAALDEQLAAVAAQDPYREPVAHLRCFRGIDTVTALSLAAERTTSAGSRPRLH
;
A
#
# COMPACT_ATOMS: atom_id res chain seq x y z
N MET A 1 0.74 -7.61 4.80
CA MET A 1 1.26 -7.99 3.46
C MET A 1 1.94 -9.35 3.53
N ARG A 2 1.47 -10.34 2.74
CA ARG A 2 2.03 -11.72 2.75
C ARG A 2 3.50 -11.76 2.30
N SER A 3 3.88 -10.94 1.34
CA SER A 3 5.25 -10.89 0.79
C SER A 3 6.26 -10.39 1.82
N ARG A 4 5.89 -9.36 2.60
CA ARG A 4 6.65 -8.89 3.77
C ARG A 4 6.89 -10.01 4.81
N GLN A 5 5.86 -10.80 5.11
CA GLN A 5 6.00 -11.94 6.03
C GLN A 5 6.88 -13.07 5.47
N ARG A 6 6.80 -13.34 4.15
CA ARG A 6 7.65 -14.34 3.49
C ARG A 6 9.13 -13.93 3.54
N LEU A 7 9.43 -12.68 3.19
CA LEU A 7 10.78 -12.13 3.28
C LEU A 7 11.30 -12.15 4.73
N GLY A 8 10.48 -11.72 5.70
CA GLY A 8 10.84 -11.79 7.12
C GLY A 8 11.17 -13.21 7.60
N LYS A 9 10.35 -14.21 7.24
CA LYS A 9 10.63 -15.62 7.58
C LYS A 9 11.90 -16.14 6.90
N PHE A 10 12.16 -15.74 5.67
CA PHE A 10 13.38 -16.10 4.95
C PHE A 10 14.63 -15.57 5.66
N LEU A 11 14.61 -14.30 6.06
CA LEU A 11 15.71 -13.66 6.78
C LEU A 11 15.93 -14.28 8.17
N LEU A 12 14.85 -14.54 8.92
CA LEU A 12 14.92 -15.18 10.24
C LEU A 12 15.55 -16.58 10.20
N ARG A 13 15.25 -17.39 9.17
CA ARG A 13 15.85 -18.73 8.99
C ARG A 13 17.36 -18.69 8.75
N ARG A 14 17.90 -17.53 8.39
CA ARG A 14 19.32 -17.28 8.16
C ARG A 14 19.95 -16.43 9.27
N SER A 15 19.24 -16.23 10.37
CA SER A 15 19.67 -15.43 11.51
C SER A 15 19.97 -13.96 11.15
N LEU A 16 19.36 -13.44 10.07
CA LEU A 16 19.47 -12.04 9.67
C LEU A 16 18.32 -11.26 10.30
N VAL A 17 18.65 -10.38 11.24
CA VAL A 17 17.69 -9.53 11.94
C VAL A 17 18.12 -8.08 11.82
N PHE A 18 17.17 -7.21 11.47
CA PHE A 18 17.38 -5.78 11.43
C PHE A 18 17.17 -5.18 12.82
N HIS A 19 18.17 -4.43 13.31
CA HIS A 19 18.15 -3.80 14.63
C HIS A 19 18.18 -2.26 14.59
N ASP A 20 18.49 -1.65 13.45
CA ASP A 20 18.66 -0.20 13.32
C ASP A 20 17.34 0.54 13.01
N GLY A 21 16.33 0.32 13.86
CA GLY A 21 15.05 1.02 13.84
C GLY A 21 13.87 0.19 13.34
N ASN A 22 12.88 0.86 12.75
CA ASN A 22 11.61 0.24 12.38
C ASN A 22 11.75 -0.61 11.10
N GLN A 23 11.17 -1.81 11.13
CA GLN A 23 11.00 -2.65 9.95
C GLN A 23 10.16 -1.93 8.90
N TRP A 24 10.51 -2.12 7.62
CA TRP A 24 9.88 -1.48 6.46
C TRP A 24 10.03 0.05 6.39
N SER A 25 10.97 0.62 7.15
CA SER A 25 11.42 2.00 6.96
C SER A 25 12.44 2.11 5.82
N GLN A 26 12.74 3.34 5.40
CA GLN A 26 13.79 3.58 4.40
C GLN A 26 15.14 2.93 4.80
N ARG A 27 15.51 2.98 6.10
CA ARG A 27 16.74 2.34 6.60
C ARG A 27 16.70 0.83 6.44
N HIS A 28 15.54 0.21 6.70
CA HIS A 28 15.34 -1.22 6.47
C HIS A 28 15.47 -1.58 4.98
N HIS A 29 14.92 -0.78 4.06
CA HIS A 29 15.09 -0.99 2.62
C HIS A 29 16.56 -0.91 2.21
N THR A 30 17.29 0.11 2.64
CA THR A 30 18.74 0.23 2.37
C THR A 30 19.51 -0.98 2.88
N TRP A 31 19.21 -1.45 4.09
CA TRP A 31 19.81 -2.66 4.65
C TRP A 31 19.50 -3.90 3.80
N LEU A 32 18.25 -4.10 3.39
CA LEU A 32 17.84 -5.21 2.53
C LEU A 32 18.63 -5.21 1.20
N HIS A 33 18.76 -4.07 0.53
CA HIS A 33 19.53 -3.99 -0.72
C HIS A 33 21.04 -4.26 -0.54
N GLY A 34 21.56 -4.10 0.68
CA GLY A 34 22.94 -4.43 1.02
C GLY A 34 23.18 -5.92 1.29
N LEU A 35 22.14 -6.74 1.43
CA LEU A 35 22.29 -8.17 1.73
C LEU A 35 22.84 -8.93 0.52
N LYS A 36 23.87 -9.74 0.77
CA LYS A 36 24.44 -10.67 -0.19
C LYS A 36 24.51 -12.05 0.42
N PHE A 37 24.08 -13.06 -0.33
CA PHE A 37 24.08 -14.45 0.10
C PHE A 37 25.20 -15.23 -0.57
N SER A 38 25.89 -16.08 0.19
CA SER A 38 26.98 -16.90 -0.33
C SER A 38 26.51 -18.00 -1.28
N ARG A 39 25.26 -18.45 -1.16
CA ARG A 39 24.66 -19.47 -2.02
C ARG A 39 23.86 -18.79 -3.13
N ALA A 40 24.15 -19.09 -4.39
CA ALA A 40 23.44 -18.50 -5.53
C ALA A 40 21.92 -18.73 -5.49
N ALA A 41 21.47 -19.94 -5.11
CA ALA A 41 20.04 -20.22 -4.95
C ALA A 41 19.35 -19.33 -3.91
N ASP A 42 20.08 -18.94 -2.87
CA ASP A 42 19.58 -18.09 -1.80
C ASP A 42 19.43 -16.64 -2.28
N GLN A 43 20.38 -16.17 -3.08
CA GLN A 43 20.35 -14.85 -3.72
C GLN A 43 19.16 -14.74 -4.69
N VAL A 44 18.94 -15.75 -5.53
CA VAL A 44 17.81 -15.80 -6.48
C VAL A 44 16.46 -15.73 -5.75
N VAL A 45 16.29 -16.52 -4.67
CA VAL A 45 15.04 -16.51 -3.90
C VAL A 45 14.82 -15.17 -3.18
N PHE A 46 15.90 -14.54 -2.70
CA PHE A 46 15.81 -13.22 -2.10
C PHE A 46 15.38 -12.15 -3.11
N GLU A 47 15.96 -12.17 -4.31
CA GLU A 47 15.62 -11.25 -5.40
C GLU A 47 14.17 -11.44 -5.86
N ASP A 48 13.68 -12.67 -5.96
CA ASP A 48 12.27 -12.96 -6.26
C ASP A 48 11.33 -12.35 -5.20
N TYR A 49 11.66 -12.48 -3.91
CA TYR A 49 10.87 -11.87 -2.84
C TYR A 49 10.91 -10.34 -2.85
N MET A 50 12.06 -9.74 -3.17
CA MET A 50 12.19 -8.30 -3.32
C MET A 50 11.34 -7.79 -4.50
N LEU A 51 11.43 -8.44 -5.66
CA LEU A 51 10.62 -8.11 -6.83
C LEU A 51 9.12 -8.21 -6.53
N ALA A 52 8.69 -9.28 -5.86
CA ALA A 52 7.29 -9.43 -5.47
C ALA A 52 6.83 -8.30 -4.55
N LEU A 53 7.67 -7.86 -3.61
CA LEU A 53 7.36 -6.73 -2.74
C LEU A 53 7.21 -5.43 -3.54
N GLU A 54 8.17 -5.13 -4.42
CA GLU A 54 8.16 -3.94 -5.28
C GLU A 54 6.94 -3.91 -6.19
N GLN A 55 6.58 -5.04 -6.81
CA GLN A 55 5.37 -5.16 -7.63
C GLN A 55 4.09 -4.89 -6.83
N HIS A 56 4.02 -5.36 -5.59
CA HIS A 56 2.88 -5.07 -4.73
C HIS A 56 2.81 -3.60 -4.35
N GLU A 57 3.95 -2.98 -4.02
CA GLU A 57 4.01 -1.56 -3.65
C GLU A 57 3.67 -0.68 -4.86
N ALA A 58 4.21 -0.99 -6.04
CA ALA A 58 3.85 -0.32 -7.29
C ALA A 58 2.36 -0.46 -7.62
N ARG A 59 1.78 -1.66 -7.42
CA ARG A 59 0.35 -1.89 -7.63
C ARG A 59 -0.51 -1.08 -6.68
N VAL A 60 -0.11 -0.97 -5.41
CA VAL A 60 -0.82 -0.13 -4.43
C VAL A 60 -0.73 1.34 -4.84
N ALA A 61 0.47 1.83 -5.17
CA ALA A 61 0.67 3.21 -5.59
C ALA A 61 -0.15 3.56 -6.85
N ALA A 62 -0.19 2.66 -7.84
CA ALA A 62 -0.99 2.85 -9.05
C ALA A 62 -2.52 2.87 -8.77
N LEU A 63 -2.97 2.09 -7.79
CA LEU A 63 -4.36 2.15 -7.33
C LEU A 63 -4.65 3.45 -6.59
N ASP A 64 -3.73 3.90 -5.72
CA ASP A 64 -3.86 5.16 -5.00
C ASP A 64 -3.92 6.36 -5.95
N GLU A 65 -3.14 6.36 -7.02
CA GLU A 65 -3.19 7.38 -8.07
C GLU A 65 -4.54 7.38 -8.80
N GLN A 66 -5.05 6.21 -9.19
CA GLN A 66 -6.37 6.07 -9.81
C GLN A 66 -7.49 6.54 -8.86
N LEU A 67 -7.41 6.16 -7.58
CA LEU A 67 -8.35 6.58 -6.54
C LEU A 67 -8.31 8.09 -6.33
N ALA A 68 -7.12 8.71 -6.36
CA ALA A 68 -6.98 10.15 -6.30
C ALA A 68 -7.62 10.85 -7.52
N ALA A 69 -7.47 10.28 -8.72
CA ALA A 69 -8.11 10.79 -9.92
C ALA A 69 -9.65 10.70 -9.85
N VAL A 70 -10.20 9.60 -9.34
CA VAL A 70 -11.65 9.45 -9.12
C VAL A 70 -12.14 10.40 -8.03
N ALA A 71 -11.39 10.54 -6.93
CA ALA A 71 -11.71 11.47 -5.86
C ALA A 71 -11.72 12.94 -6.30
N ALA A 72 -11.00 13.28 -7.38
CA ALA A 72 -10.98 14.62 -7.95
C ALA A 72 -12.15 14.90 -8.92
N GLN A 73 -13.01 13.91 -9.20
CA GLN A 73 -14.20 14.03 -10.06
C GLN A 73 -15.46 14.26 -9.23
N ASP A 74 -16.44 14.95 -9.81
CA ASP A 74 -17.79 15.05 -9.23
C ASP A 74 -18.48 13.68 -9.24
N PRO A 75 -19.27 13.35 -8.20
CA PRO A 75 -19.66 14.17 -7.06
C PRO A 75 -18.71 14.09 -5.84
N TYR A 76 -17.53 13.46 -5.99
CA TYR A 76 -16.64 13.14 -4.87
C TYR A 76 -15.65 14.24 -4.51
N ARG A 77 -15.39 15.18 -5.43
CA ARG A 77 -14.42 16.27 -5.29
C ARG A 77 -14.56 17.06 -3.98
N GLU A 78 -15.73 17.67 -3.74
CA GLU A 78 -15.96 18.49 -2.54
C GLU A 78 -16.00 17.67 -1.23
N PRO A 79 -16.72 16.53 -1.16
CA PRO A 79 -16.72 15.69 0.03
C PRO A 79 -15.33 15.16 0.42
N VAL A 80 -14.54 14.69 -0.56
CA VAL A 80 -13.19 14.16 -0.29
C VAL A 80 -12.24 15.27 0.15
N ALA A 81 -12.31 16.46 -0.46
CA ALA A 81 -11.49 17.60 -0.05
C ALA A 81 -11.77 18.00 1.41
N HIS A 82 -13.04 18.09 1.82
CA HIS A 82 -13.40 18.39 3.21
C HIS A 82 -12.95 17.31 4.20
N LEU A 83 -13.04 16.03 3.83
CA LEU A 83 -12.64 14.93 4.70
C LEU A 83 -11.11 14.84 4.87
N ARG A 84 -10.33 15.12 3.82
CA ARG A 84 -8.86 15.12 3.89
C ARG A 84 -8.28 16.26 4.76
N CYS A 85 -9.06 17.29 5.09
CA CYS A 85 -8.65 18.32 6.05
C CYS A 85 -8.49 17.78 7.48
N PHE A 86 -9.10 16.64 7.81
CA PHE A 86 -8.92 16.00 9.11
C PHE A 86 -7.62 15.19 9.11
N ARG A 87 -6.74 15.50 10.07
CA ARG A 87 -5.45 14.84 10.24
C ARG A 87 -5.65 13.33 10.42
N GLY A 88 -5.11 12.54 9.50
CA GLY A 88 -5.18 11.08 9.52
C GLY A 88 -6.21 10.44 8.58
N ILE A 89 -7.00 11.23 7.84
CA ILE A 89 -7.89 10.70 6.80
C ILE A 89 -7.14 10.66 5.46
N ASP A 90 -6.83 9.44 5.00
CA ASP A 90 -6.26 9.21 3.69
C ASP A 90 -7.31 9.35 2.57
N THR A 91 -6.87 9.65 1.34
CA THR A 91 -7.72 9.82 0.16
C THR A 91 -8.64 8.62 -0.07
N VAL A 92 -8.16 7.40 0.16
CA VAL A 92 -8.96 6.17 0.01
C VAL A 92 -10.07 6.09 1.04
N THR A 93 -9.78 6.45 2.30
CA THR A 93 -10.76 6.50 3.39
C THR A 93 -11.82 7.59 3.13
N ALA A 94 -11.38 8.78 2.69
CA ALA A 94 -12.28 9.88 2.37
C ALA A 94 -13.21 9.55 1.18
N LEU A 95 -12.67 8.92 0.13
CA LEU A 95 -13.46 8.49 -1.02
C LEU A 95 -14.47 7.40 -0.64
N SER A 96 -14.08 6.43 0.18
CA SER A 96 -14.98 5.37 0.65
C SER A 96 -16.19 5.96 1.41
N LEU A 97 -15.94 6.92 2.31
CA LEU A 97 -17.00 7.62 3.05
C LEU A 97 -17.90 8.45 2.13
N ALA A 98 -17.34 9.09 1.10
CA ALA A 98 -18.12 9.85 0.12
C ALA A 98 -18.99 8.92 -0.74
N ALA A 99 -18.45 7.77 -1.16
CA ALA A 99 -19.17 6.77 -1.96
C ALA A 99 -20.35 6.14 -1.22
N GLU A 100 -20.20 5.84 0.08
CA GLU A 100 -21.31 5.35 0.92
C GLU A 100 -22.47 6.36 0.97
N ARG A 101 -22.16 7.66 1.07
CA ARG A 101 -23.18 8.73 1.08
C ARG A 101 -23.90 8.85 -0.27
N THR A 102 -23.17 8.79 -1.38
CA THR A 102 -23.78 8.88 -2.72
C THR A 102 -24.66 7.66 -3.00
N THR A 103 -24.24 6.47 -2.56
CA THR A 103 -25.03 5.23 -2.73
C THR A 103 -26.35 5.29 -1.96
N SER A 104 -26.36 5.88 -0.76
CA SER A 104 -27.60 6.09 0.01
C SER A 104 -28.52 7.16 -0.60
N ALA A 105 -28.01 8.07 -1.43
CA ALA A 105 -28.80 9.11 -2.08
C ALA A 105 -29.44 8.65 -3.41
N GLY A 106 -28.96 7.55 -4.01
CA GLY A 106 -29.36 7.09 -5.35
C GLY A 106 -30.52 6.08 -5.41
N SER A 107 -31.06 5.60 -4.29
CA SER A 107 -32.12 4.57 -4.28
C SER A 107 -33.52 5.15 -4.06
N ARG A 108 -33.97 6.07 -4.91
CA ARG A 108 -35.41 6.29 -5.13
C ARG A 108 -35.68 6.63 -6.60
N PRO A 109 -36.07 5.66 -7.44
CA PRO A 109 -36.71 5.99 -8.71
C PRO A 109 -38.03 6.69 -8.37
N ARG A 110 -38.12 8.00 -8.69
CA ARG A 110 -39.41 8.69 -8.76
C ARG A 110 -40.13 8.14 -9.99
N LEU A 111 -40.98 7.15 -9.78
CA LEU A 111 -42.00 6.79 -10.76
C LEU A 111 -43.01 7.93 -10.79
N HIS A 112 -43.23 8.48 -11.98
CA HIS A 112 -44.28 9.44 -12.27
C HIS A 112 -45.14 8.89 -13.40
#